data_AF-A0A7T5RK86-F1
#
_entry.id   AF-A0A7T5RK86-F1
#
_cell.length_a   1.000
_cell.length_b   1.000
_cell.length_c   1.000
_cell.angle_alpha   90.00
_cell.angle_beta   90.00
_cell.angle_gamma   90.00
#
_symmetry.space_group_name_H-M   'P 1'
#
loop_
_entity.id
_entity.type
_entity.pdbx_description
1 polymer ?
#
loop_
_entity_poly.entity_id
_entity_poly.type
_entity_poly.pdbx_seq_one_letter_code
_entity_poly.pdbx_strand_id
1 'polypeptide(L)'
;MGKIVKYKKVIATFSAIAWLAFIFSAFRGFHFWYAGFVFFLWLALGLVNYDKNSSFWFLKNRFAGFLRFFLILVFLSFVADFIMGQKLAVLWWYPHYNSLDDWLRLYFIIYPFGGLAVLELVYFLSGIFGERLNFVQRPYTYAHRLTDKLDVGLLLSILIITLLAIGGLTREYANLVIWGFFAWMFFGTLKLKYHIVHWGHYVAILVTALFMSVFLHEIPNVGVFEWQYKNAPSLNQEILGIPLWVVLGWYLLVLGMVRIWMYLVLKPRQK
;
A
#
# COMPACT_ATOMS: atom_id res chain seq x y z
N MET A 1 -12.25 16.85 23.67
CA MET A 1 -11.59 17.39 22.45
C MET A 1 -10.19 17.96 22.67
N GLY A 2 -9.86 18.48 23.86
CA GLY A 2 -8.63 19.27 24.07
C GLY A 2 -7.28 18.54 24.10
N LYS A 3 -7.13 17.35 24.72
CA LYS A 3 -5.78 16.81 25.02
C LYS A 3 -4.97 16.34 23.79
N ILE A 4 -5.56 15.55 22.88
CA ILE A 4 -4.83 15.08 21.68
C ILE A 4 -4.50 16.25 20.75
N VAL A 5 -5.41 17.20 20.54
CA VAL A 5 -5.16 18.39 19.72
C VAL A 5 -4.09 19.29 20.37
N LYS A 6 -4.12 19.42 21.70
CA LYS A 6 -3.14 20.21 22.46
C LYS A 6 -1.71 19.67 22.31
N TYR A 7 -1.53 18.35 22.27
CA TYR A 7 -0.21 17.72 22.18
C TYR A 7 0.11 17.14 20.80
N LYS A 8 -0.73 17.38 19.77
CA LYS A 8 -0.57 16.76 18.44
C LYS A 8 0.81 17.01 17.84
N LYS A 9 1.32 18.24 17.99
CA LYS A 9 2.64 18.64 17.47
C LYS A 9 3.77 17.89 18.18
N VAL A 10 3.72 17.83 19.51
CA VAL A 10 4.73 17.16 20.33
C VAL A 10 4.77 15.66 20.01
N ILE A 11 3.61 15.00 19.95
CA ILE A 11 3.52 13.57 19.61
C ILE A 11 4.00 13.35 18.18
N ALA A 12 3.59 14.17 17.22
CA ALA A 12 4.05 14.06 15.84
C ALA A 12 5.58 14.21 15.73
N THR A 13 6.20 15.12 16.49
CA THR A 13 7.66 15.28 16.53
C THR A 13 8.35 14.05 17.12
N PHE A 14 7.86 13.51 18.25
CA PHE A 14 8.45 12.28 18.82
C PHE A 14 8.29 11.08 17.88
N SER A 15 7.12 10.92 17.26
CA SER A 15 6.91 9.89 16.24
C SER A 15 7.81 10.11 15.02
N ALA A 16 8.08 11.37 14.65
CA ALA A 16 9.01 11.70 13.57
C ALA A 16 10.43 11.24 13.86
N ILE A 17 10.91 11.52 15.09
CA ILE A 17 12.21 11.04 15.57
C ILE A 17 12.23 9.51 15.61
N ALA A 18 11.15 8.87 16.06
CA ALA A 18 11.09 7.42 16.17
C ALA A 18 11.18 6.72 14.81
N TRP A 19 10.42 7.13 13.78
CA TRP A 19 10.52 6.45 12.48
C TRP A 19 11.90 6.64 11.83
N LEU A 20 12.53 7.81 12.01
CA LEU A 20 13.91 8.04 11.58
C LEU A 20 14.91 7.14 12.34
N ALA A 21 14.72 6.98 13.65
CA ALA A 21 15.55 6.08 14.46
C ALA A 21 15.42 4.61 14.01
N PHE A 22 14.22 4.16 13.63
CA PHE A 22 14.02 2.82 13.08
C PHE A 22 14.70 2.65 11.71
N ILE A 23 14.60 3.63 10.80
CA ILE A 23 15.38 3.60 9.55
C ILE A 23 16.88 3.53 9.86
N PHE A 24 17.37 4.35 10.79
CA PHE A 24 18.78 4.31 11.18
C PHE A 24 19.18 2.95 11.76
N SER A 25 18.31 2.33 12.56
CA SER A 25 18.54 0.98 13.10
C SER A 25 18.64 -0.08 12.01
N ALA A 26 17.92 0.09 10.89
CA ALA A 26 18.04 -0.76 9.71
C ALA A 26 19.47 -0.70 9.15
N PHE A 27 20.01 0.50 8.95
CA PHE A 27 21.42 0.66 8.53
C PHE A 27 22.45 0.13 9.54
N ARG A 28 22.02 -0.23 10.76
CA ARG A 28 22.83 -0.91 11.78
C ARG A 28 22.59 -2.43 11.85
N GLY A 29 21.79 -2.99 10.95
CA GLY A 29 21.50 -4.43 10.88
C GLY A 29 20.32 -4.91 11.73
N PHE A 30 19.45 -4.01 12.22
CA PHE A 30 18.28 -4.45 12.99
C PHE A 30 17.18 -5.00 12.08
N HIS A 31 16.95 -6.32 12.12
CA HIS A 31 16.05 -7.05 11.23
C HIS A 31 14.55 -6.80 11.40
N PHE A 32 14.10 -6.14 12.47
CA PHE A 32 12.68 -5.85 12.71
C PHE A 32 12.39 -4.35 12.69
N TRP A 33 13.24 -3.59 12.00
CA TRP A 33 13.14 -2.14 11.91
C TRP A 33 11.84 -1.67 11.29
N TYR A 34 11.33 -2.42 10.31
CA TYR A 34 10.29 -1.98 9.41
C TYR A 34 8.96 -1.77 10.12
N ALA A 35 8.61 -2.63 11.08
CA ALA A 35 7.40 -2.49 11.90
C ALA A 35 7.36 -1.17 12.67
N GLY A 36 8.47 -0.81 13.33
CA GLY A 36 8.59 0.46 14.03
C GLY A 36 8.55 1.64 13.06
N PHE A 37 9.30 1.55 11.95
CA PHE A 37 9.30 2.55 10.90
C PHE A 37 7.89 2.88 10.39
N VAL A 38 7.13 1.88 9.91
CA VAL A 38 5.81 2.14 9.31
C VAL A 38 4.79 2.63 10.33
N PHE A 39 4.83 2.11 11.57
CA PHE A 39 3.92 2.54 12.62
C PHE A 39 4.16 4.00 13.02
N PHE A 40 5.41 4.37 13.28
CA PHE A 40 5.74 5.74 13.69
C PHE A 40 5.62 6.73 12.53
N LEU A 41 5.87 6.31 11.29
CA LEU A 41 5.64 7.13 10.10
C LEU A 41 4.14 7.43 9.93
N TRP A 42 3.29 6.39 10.01
CA TRP A 42 1.83 6.56 9.99
C TRP A 42 1.35 7.47 11.11
N LEU A 43 1.84 7.28 12.35
CA LEU A 43 1.43 8.09 13.48
C LEU A 43 1.85 9.56 13.32
N ALA A 44 3.08 9.82 12.88
CA ALA A 44 3.60 11.17 12.65
C ALA A 44 2.77 11.90 11.59
N LEU A 45 2.64 11.31 10.40
CA LEU A 45 1.91 11.92 9.29
C LEU A 45 0.40 11.97 9.54
N GLY A 46 -0.17 10.94 10.18
CA GLY A 46 -1.57 10.89 10.57
C GLY A 46 -1.98 12.02 11.52
N LEU A 47 -1.11 12.38 12.47
CA LEU A 47 -1.33 13.53 13.36
C LEU A 47 -1.19 14.87 12.63
N VAL A 48 -0.24 14.98 11.69
CA VAL A 48 -0.07 16.17 10.84
C VAL A 48 -1.29 16.37 9.94
N ASN A 49 -1.83 15.29 9.38
CA ASN A 49 -2.96 15.31 8.46
C ASN A 49 -4.34 15.22 9.14
N TYR A 50 -4.40 15.23 10.47
CA TYR A 50 -5.64 14.97 11.22
C TYR A 50 -6.83 15.82 10.75
N ASP A 51 -6.58 17.10 10.46
CA ASP A 51 -7.61 18.06 10.07
C ASP A 51 -8.12 17.85 8.62
N LYS A 52 -7.53 16.91 7.87
CA LYS A 52 -7.90 16.54 6.48
C LYS A 52 -8.76 15.28 6.41
N ASN A 53 -9.33 14.81 7.52
CA ASN A 53 -10.04 13.52 7.61
C ASN A 53 -9.16 12.34 7.16
N SER A 54 -7.89 12.34 7.61
CA SER A 54 -6.93 11.28 7.30
C SER A 54 -7.29 9.94 7.94
N SER A 55 -6.50 8.89 7.69
CA SER A 55 -6.75 7.57 8.27
C SER A 55 -6.73 7.57 9.79
N PHE A 56 -5.85 8.37 10.40
CA PHE A 56 -5.80 8.56 11.85
C PHE A 56 -7.05 9.28 12.40
N TRP A 57 -7.60 10.23 11.63
CA TRP A 57 -8.88 10.85 11.98
C TRP A 57 -10.03 9.85 11.94
N PHE A 58 -10.06 8.97 10.93
CA PHE A 58 -11.07 7.92 10.78
C PHE A 58 -11.02 6.88 11.90
N LEU A 59 -9.83 6.50 12.36
CA LEU A 59 -9.67 5.59 13.51
C LEU A 59 -10.48 6.07 14.71
N LYS A 60 -10.48 7.37 14.98
CA LYS A 60 -11.19 7.94 16.13
C LYS A 60 -12.65 8.29 15.84
N ASN A 61 -12.93 8.95 14.72
CA ASN A 61 -14.24 9.57 14.48
C ASN A 61 -15.18 8.69 13.64
N ARG A 62 -14.65 7.70 12.93
CA ARG A 62 -15.39 6.78 12.06
C ARG A 62 -14.80 5.37 12.10
N PHE A 63 -14.66 4.83 13.31
CA PHE A 63 -13.93 3.58 13.59
C PHE A 63 -14.37 2.42 12.69
N ALA A 64 -15.67 2.22 12.45
CA ALA A 64 -16.14 1.14 11.57
C ALA A 64 -15.64 1.27 10.12
N GLY A 65 -15.51 2.50 9.60
CA GLY A 65 -14.95 2.75 8.27
C GLY A 65 -13.44 2.48 8.24
N PHE A 66 -12.72 2.91 9.28
CA PHE A 66 -11.30 2.60 9.46
C PHE A 66 -11.07 1.09 9.55
N LEU A 67 -11.81 0.39 10.42
CA LEU A 67 -11.67 -1.04 10.66
C LEU A 67 -11.94 -1.84 9.38
N ARG A 68 -12.97 -1.48 8.61
CA ARG A 68 -13.24 -2.12 7.31
C ARG A 68 -12.07 -1.95 6.35
N PHE A 69 -11.52 -0.75 6.23
CA PHE A 69 -10.36 -0.49 5.38
C PHE A 69 -9.14 -1.29 5.86
N PHE A 70 -8.87 -1.27 7.16
CA PHE A 70 -7.77 -2.01 7.79
C PHE A 70 -7.85 -3.52 7.51
N LEU A 71 -9.02 -4.13 7.71
CA LEU A 71 -9.22 -5.56 7.44
C LEU A 71 -9.04 -5.91 5.95
N ILE A 72 -9.40 -4.98 5.05
CA ILE A 72 -9.16 -5.15 3.62
C ILE A 72 -7.66 -5.09 3.31
N LEU A 73 -6.91 -4.21 3.96
CA LEU A 73 -5.44 -4.21 3.85
C LEU A 73 -4.87 -5.53 4.33
N VAL A 74 -5.25 -6.03 5.51
CA VAL A 74 -4.81 -7.34 6.02
C VAL A 74 -5.08 -8.45 5.01
N PHE A 75 -6.32 -8.52 4.49
CA PHE A 75 -6.72 -9.55 3.53
C PHE A 75 -5.93 -9.46 2.23
N LEU A 76 -5.85 -8.27 1.62
CA LEU A 76 -5.14 -8.08 0.36
C LEU A 76 -3.64 -8.33 0.50
N SER A 77 -3.06 -7.94 1.62
CA SER A 77 -1.65 -8.22 1.91
C SER A 77 -1.39 -9.71 2.09
N PHE A 78 -2.26 -10.44 2.79
CA PHE A 78 -2.15 -11.89 2.88
C PHE A 78 -2.26 -12.57 1.50
N VAL A 79 -3.20 -12.15 0.66
CA VAL A 79 -3.35 -12.69 -0.70
C VAL A 79 -2.13 -12.36 -1.57
N ALA A 80 -1.70 -11.10 -1.59
CA ALA A 80 -0.58 -10.66 -2.41
C ALA A 80 0.75 -11.26 -1.96
N ASP A 81 1.01 -11.29 -0.65
CA ASP A 81 2.27 -11.79 -0.10
C ASP A 81 2.30 -13.31 0.00
N PHE A 82 1.42 -13.90 0.80
CA PHE A 82 1.48 -15.33 1.07
C PHE A 82 1.10 -16.15 -0.16
N ILE A 83 -0.10 -15.91 -0.69
CA ILE A 83 -0.65 -16.75 -1.75
C ILE A 83 0.08 -16.51 -3.06
N MET A 84 0.18 -15.25 -3.49
CA MET A 84 0.74 -14.92 -4.80
C MET A 84 2.28 -14.86 -4.75
N GLY A 85 2.85 -14.04 -3.87
CA GLY A 85 4.28 -13.80 -3.78
C GLY A 85 5.06 -15.05 -3.37
N GLN A 86 4.70 -15.68 -2.26
CA GLN A 86 5.48 -16.77 -1.68
C GLN A 86 5.08 -18.16 -2.19
N LYS A 87 3.78 -18.48 -2.27
CA LYS A 87 3.32 -19.82 -2.65
C LYS A 87 3.25 -20.05 -4.15
N LEU A 88 2.69 -19.10 -4.91
CA LEU A 88 2.50 -19.25 -6.34
C LEU A 88 3.77 -18.94 -7.13
N ALA A 89 4.31 -17.73 -6.94
CA ALA A 89 5.38 -17.21 -7.78
C ALA A 89 6.77 -17.31 -7.14
N VAL A 90 6.85 -17.59 -5.83
CA VAL A 90 8.10 -17.78 -5.07
C VAL A 90 9.07 -16.59 -5.29
N LEU A 91 8.54 -15.37 -5.27
CA LEU A 91 9.24 -14.14 -5.64
C LEU A 91 10.10 -13.57 -4.50
N TRP A 92 9.77 -13.90 -3.25
CA TRP A 92 10.55 -13.48 -2.09
C TRP A 92 10.31 -14.41 -0.90
N TRP A 93 11.07 -14.21 0.17
CA TRP A 93 10.93 -14.92 1.43
C TRP A 93 11.45 -14.09 2.61
N TYR A 94 11.08 -14.49 3.83
CA TYR A 94 11.40 -13.79 5.07
C TYR A 94 12.37 -14.61 5.95
N PRO A 95 13.68 -14.34 5.92
CA PRO A 95 14.67 -15.15 6.64
C PRO A 95 14.51 -15.19 8.15
N HIS A 96 13.94 -14.13 8.72
CA HIS A 96 13.86 -13.95 10.17
C HIS A 96 12.47 -14.20 10.75
N TYR A 97 11.51 -14.66 9.95
CA TYR A 97 10.11 -14.84 10.34
C TYR A 97 9.79 -16.34 10.52
N ASN A 98 10.03 -16.83 11.73
CA ASN A 98 10.00 -18.27 12.02
C ASN A 98 8.89 -18.68 12.99
N SER A 99 8.24 -17.71 13.65
CA SER A 99 7.17 -17.96 14.62
C SER A 99 5.81 -17.47 14.12
N LEU A 100 4.73 -17.99 14.71
CA LEU A 100 3.37 -17.49 14.45
C LEU A 100 3.26 -15.99 14.77
N ASP A 101 3.94 -15.52 15.82
CA ASP A 101 3.95 -14.10 16.20
C ASP A 101 4.56 -13.23 15.10
N ASP A 102 5.65 -13.68 14.47
CA ASP A 102 6.27 -12.95 13.36
C ASP A 102 5.29 -12.80 12.17
N TRP A 103 4.56 -13.87 11.84
CA TRP A 103 3.55 -13.84 10.79
C TRP A 103 2.35 -12.96 11.15
N LEU A 104 1.88 -13.00 12.40
CA LEU A 104 0.84 -12.10 12.87
C LEU A 104 1.30 -10.64 12.80
N ARG A 105 2.53 -10.34 13.22
CA ARG A 105 3.14 -9.01 13.08
C ARG A 105 3.22 -8.60 11.61
N LEU A 106 3.61 -9.49 10.70
CA LEU A 106 3.70 -9.19 9.27
C LEU A 106 2.33 -8.75 8.70
N TYR A 107 1.29 -9.57 8.91
CA TYR A 107 -0.01 -9.35 8.27
C TYR A 107 -0.93 -8.38 9.00
N PHE A 108 -0.82 -8.25 10.32
CA PHE A 108 -1.69 -7.37 11.12
C PHE A 108 -1.03 -6.06 11.52
N ILE A 109 0.31 -5.95 11.46
CA ILE A 109 1.01 -4.72 11.84
C ILE A 109 1.71 -4.16 10.61
N ILE A 110 2.74 -4.85 10.11
CA ILE A 110 3.64 -4.32 9.09
C ILE A 110 2.88 -3.91 7.83
N TYR A 111 2.10 -4.81 7.25
CA TYR A 111 1.44 -4.48 5.99
C TYR A 111 0.33 -3.43 6.10
N PRO A 112 -0.62 -3.54 7.04
CA PRO A 112 -1.65 -2.53 7.18
C PRO A 112 -1.06 -1.16 7.52
N PHE A 113 -0.08 -1.09 8.43
CA PHE A 113 0.57 0.19 8.76
C PHE A 113 1.45 0.71 7.63
N GLY A 114 2.09 -0.16 6.84
CA GLY A 114 2.78 0.26 5.61
C GLY A 114 1.82 0.94 4.65
N GLY A 115 0.64 0.35 4.43
CA GLY A 115 -0.36 0.95 3.55
C GLY A 115 -1.00 2.22 4.10
N LEU A 116 -1.24 2.27 5.42
CA LEU A 116 -1.71 3.48 6.09
C LEU A 116 -0.65 4.60 6.07
N ALA A 117 0.63 4.28 6.26
CA ALA A 117 1.73 5.25 6.21
C ALA A 117 1.87 5.87 4.81
N VAL A 118 1.79 5.04 3.76
CA VAL A 118 1.76 5.50 2.37
C VAL A 118 0.56 6.40 2.10
N LEU A 119 -0.63 6.03 2.59
CA LEU A 119 -1.83 6.86 2.46
C LEU A 119 -1.65 8.22 3.17
N GLU A 120 -1.07 8.24 4.36
CA GLU A 120 -0.77 9.48 5.08
C GLU A 120 0.30 10.32 4.37
N LEU A 121 1.28 9.69 3.72
CA LEU A 121 2.24 10.38 2.86
C LEU A 121 1.54 11.05 1.68
N VAL A 122 0.60 10.36 1.04
CA VAL A 122 -0.23 10.95 -0.03
C VAL A 122 -1.02 12.15 0.49
N TYR A 123 -1.67 12.06 1.66
CA TYR A 123 -2.37 13.19 2.29
C TYR A 123 -1.44 14.37 2.65
N PHE A 124 -0.23 14.07 3.09
CA PHE A 124 0.77 15.07 3.45
C PHE A 124 1.20 15.83 2.20
N LEU A 125 1.66 15.10 1.18
CA LEU A 125 2.07 15.66 -0.11
C LEU A 125 0.93 16.42 -0.77
N SER A 126 -0.28 15.87 -0.81
CA SER A 126 -1.43 16.57 -1.38
C SER A 126 -1.65 17.93 -0.70
N GLY A 127 -1.51 17.99 0.63
CA GLY A 127 -1.60 19.26 1.36
C GLY A 127 -0.52 20.27 1.01
N ILE A 128 0.71 19.82 0.71
CA ILE A 128 1.79 20.69 0.22
C ILE A 128 1.43 21.27 -1.14
N PHE A 129 0.86 20.45 -2.03
CA PHE A 129 0.40 20.86 -3.37
C PHE A 129 -0.95 21.61 -3.35
N GLY A 130 -1.54 21.88 -2.18
CA GLY A 130 -2.84 22.55 -2.06
C GLY A 130 -4.04 21.69 -2.49
N GLU A 131 -3.85 20.40 -2.71
CA GLU A 131 -4.87 19.47 -3.15
C GLU A 131 -5.36 18.58 -2.01
N ARG A 132 -6.68 18.40 -1.93
CA ARG A 132 -7.28 17.44 -0.99
C ARG A 132 -7.65 16.17 -1.72
N LEU A 133 -7.28 15.03 -1.14
CA LEU A 133 -7.76 13.74 -1.59
C LEU A 133 -9.28 13.67 -1.33
N ASN A 134 -10.07 13.78 -2.39
CA ASN A 134 -11.53 13.80 -2.34
C ASN A 134 -12.11 12.79 -3.35
N PHE A 135 -13.26 12.21 -3.01
CA PHE A 135 -14.04 11.44 -3.99
C PHE A 135 -14.89 12.38 -4.84
N VAL A 136 -14.63 12.41 -6.15
CA VAL A 136 -15.47 13.16 -7.10
C VAL A 136 -16.36 12.20 -7.87
N GLN A 137 -17.67 12.39 -7.78
CA GLN A 137 -18.62 11.66 -8.60
C GLN A 137 -18.70 12.32 -9.98
N ARG A 138 -18.27 11.61 -11.02
CA ARG A 138 -18.42 12.04 -12.42
C ARG A 138 -19.55 11.28 -13.12
N PRO A 139 -20.13 11.83 -14.20
CA PRO A 139 -21.16 11.16 -14.99
C PRO A 139 -20.70 9.77 -15.48
N TYR A 140 -21.62 8.82 -15.49
CA TYR A 140 -21.35 7.44 -15.91
C TYR A 140 -21.24 7.38 -17.45
N THR A 141 -20.01 7.43 -17.98
CA THR A 141 -19.76 7.33 -19.43
C THR A 141 -19.72 5.86 -19.89
N TYR A 142 -19.80 5.63 -21.21
CA TYR A 142 -19.57 4.29 -21.77
C TYR A 142 -18.19 3.72 -21.39
N ALA A 143 -17.14 4.56 -21.46
CA ALA A 143 -15.80 4.19 -21.04
C ALA A 143 -15.76 3.74 -19.57
N HIS A 144 -16.53 4.39 -18.67
CA HIS A 144 -16.65 3.97 -17.27
C HIS A 144 -17.23 2.55 -17.16
N ARG A 145 -18.34 2.27 -17.86
CA ARG A 145 -18.98 0.93 -17.86
C ARG A 145 -18.05 -0.15 -18.40
N LEU A 146 -17.27 0.16 -19.44
CA LEU A 146 -16.31 -0.79 -19.99
C LEU A 146 -15.18 -1.08 -18.98
N THR A 147 -14.62 -0.05 -18.36
CA THR A 147 -13.57 -0.22 -17.34
C THR A 147 -14.08 -1.00 -16.12
N ASP A 148 -15.34 -0.84 -15.74
CA ASP A 148 -15.94 -1.63 -14.64
C ASP A 148 -16.00 -3.12 -14.96
N LYS A 149 -16.48 -3.45 -16.15
CA LYS A 149 -16.57 -4.85 -16.60
C LYS A 149 -15.20 -5.49 -16.71
N LEU A 150 -14.21 -4.76 -17.23
CA LEU A 150 -12.82 -5.23 -17.33
C LEU A 150 -12.19 -5.42 -15.95
N ASP A 151 -12.38 -4.48 -15.02
CA ASP A 151 -11.86 -4.55 -13.65
C ASP A 151 -12.43 -5.77 -12.91
N VAL A 152 -13.75 -5.98 -12.99
CA VAL A 152 -14.41 -7.16 -12.38
C VAL A 152 -13.98 -8.45 -13.08
N GLY A 153 -13.94 -8.46 -14.42
CA GLY A 153 -13.53 -9.63 -15.20
C GLY A 153 -12.10 -10.07 -14.88
N LEU A 154 -11.14 -9.13 -14.88
CA LEU A 154 -9.75 -9.39 -14.53
C LEU A 154 -9.60 -9.89 -13.09
N LEU A 155 -10.29 -9.27 -12.14
CA LEU A 155 -10.26 -9.71 -10.74
C LEU A 155 -10.76 -11.15 -10.60
N LEU A 156 -11.88 -11.48 -11.25
CA LEU A 156 -12.43 -12.84 -11.24
C LEU A 156 -11.48 -13.83 -11.89
N SER A 157 -10.86 -13.48 -13.02
CA SER A 157 -9.85 -14.32 -13.68
C SER A 157 -8.65 -14.58 -12.77
N ILE A 158 -8.10 -13.54 -12.12
CA ILE A 158 -6.99 -13.68 -11.17
C ILE A 158 -7.38 -14.60 -10.02
N LEU A 159 -8.58 -14.41 -9.45
CA LEU A 159 -9.09 -15.26 -8.36
C LEU A 159 -9.22 -16.72 -8.79
N ILE A 160 -9.82 -16.98 -9.96
CA ILE A 160 -9.99 -18.34 -10.49
C ILE A 160 -8.63 -18.99 -10.70
N ILE A 161 -7.69 -18.32 -11.37
CA ILE A 161 -6.36 -18.90 -11.63
C ILE A 161 -5.61 -19.12 -10.31
N THR A 162 -5.73 -18.21 -9.35
CA THR A 162 -5.13 -18.36 -8.01
C THR A 162 -5.69 -19.57 -7.27
N LEU A 163 -7.01 -19.78 -7.32
CA LEU A 163 -7.67 -20.96 -6.73
C LEU A 163 -7.22 -22.26 -7.40
N LEU A 164 -7.14 -22.28 -8.74
CA LEU A 164 -6.65 -23.45 -9.48
C LEU A 164 -5.18 -23.75 -9.16
N ALA A 165 -4.35 -22.72 -9.00
CA ALA A 165 -2.94 -22.90 -8.69
C ALA A 165 -2.72 -23.40 -7.26
N ILE A 166 -3.52 -22.94 -6.28
CA ILE A 166 -3.53 -23.51 -4.92
C ILE A 166 -3.93 -24.99 -4.95
N GLY A 167 -4.85 -25.38 -5.83
CA GLY A 167 -5.25 -26.77 -6.06
C GLY A 167 -4.17 -27.67 -6.67
N GLY A 168 -2.95 -27.17 -6.86
CA GLY A 168 -1.81 -27.94 -7.38
C GLY A 168 -1.84 -28.14 -8.89
N LEU A 169 -2.80 -27.54 -9.60
CA LEU A 169 -3.03 -27.84 -11.01
C LEU A 169 -2.05 -27.16 -11.96
N THR A 170 -1.41 -26.02 -11.60
CA THR A 170 -0.54 -25.30 -12.54
C THR A 170 0.31 -24.19 -11.89
N ARG A 171 1.61 -24.45 -11.69
CA ARG A 171 2.61 -23.37 -11.50
C ARG A 171 2.87 -22.57 -12.78
N GLU A 172 2.56 -23.16 -13.93
CA GLU A 172 2.78 -22.59 -15.27
C GLU A 172 2.02 -21.28 -15.50
N TYR A 173 0.91 -21.05 -14.78
CA TYR A 173 0.15 -19.81 -14.86
C TYR A 173 0.61 -18.72 -13.88
N ALA A 174 1.67 -18.93 -13.09
CA ALA A 174 2.18 -17.90 -12.19
C ALA A 174 2.49 -16.58 -12.94
N ASN A 175 3.08 -16.69 -14.14
CA ASN A 175 3.30 -15.55 -15.03
C ASN A 175 2.02 -14.84 -15.41
N LEU A 176 1.00 -15.60 -15.82
CA LEU A 176 -0.29 -15.04 -16.23
C LEU A 176 -0.98 -14.34 -15.06
N VAL A 177 -0.89 -14.89 -13.84
CA VAL A 177 -1.43 -14.28 -12.62
C VAL A 177 -0.70 -12.98 -12.28
N ILE A 178 0.64 -12.98 -12.32
CA ILE A 178 1.45 -11.78 -12.08
C ILE A 178 1.07 -10.69 -13.07
N TRP A 179 1.11 -10.98 -14.38
CA TRP A 179 0.78 -10.01 -15.42
C TRP A 179 -0.69 -9.58 -15.37
N GLY A 180 -1.60 -10.51 -15.06
CA GLY A 180 -3.01 -10.22 -14.84
C GLY A 180 -3.20 -9.23 -13.69
N PHE A 181 -2.47 -9.39 -12.58
CA PHE A 181 -2.52 -8.49 -11.44
C PHE A 181 -1.94 -7.11 -11.76
N PHE A 182 -0.79 -7.05 -12.45
CA PHE A 182 -0.24 -5.80 -13.00
C PHE A 182 -1.27 -5.08 -13.89
N ALA A 183 -1.91 -5.80 -14.81
CA ALA A 183 -2.94 -5.26 -15.69
C ALA A 183 -4.17 -4.79 -14.90
N TRP A 184 -4.67 -5.59 -13.96
CA TRP A 184 -5.82 -5.26 -13.12
C TRP A 184 -5.58 -3.99 -12.29
N MET A 185 -4.43 -3.89 -11.63
CA MET A 185 -4.05 -2.68 -10.88
C MET A 185 -3.87 -1.47 -11.81
N PHE A 186 -3.31 -1.65 -12.99
CA PHE A 186 -3.21 -0.59 -14.00
C PHE A 186 -4.59 -0.09 -14.46
N PHE A 187 -5.53 -0.98 -14.81
CA PHE A 187 -6.89 -0.58 -15.17
C PHE A 187 -7.65 0.06 -14.01
N GLY A 188 -7.46 -0.46 -12.79
CA GLY A 188 -7.95 0.15 -11.56
C GLY A 188 -7.44 1.58 -11.38
N THR A 189 -6.20 1.83 -11.78
CA THR A 189 -5.57 3.15 -11.77
C THR A 189 -6.10 4.05 -12.87
N LEU A 190 -6.31 3.53 -14.07
CA LEU A 190 -6.98 4.31 -15.13
C LEU A 190 -8.38 4.73 -14.71
N LYS A 191 -9.07 3.94 -13.88
CA LYS A 191 -10.38 4.31 -13.34
C LYS A 191 -10.30 5.45 -12.32
N LEU A 192 -9.22 5.54 -11.56
CA LEU A 192 -8.99 6.65 -10.62
C LEU A 192 -9.03 8.02 -11.30
N LYS A 193 -8.58 8.12 -12.56
CA LYS A 193 -8.63 9.37 -13.35
C LYS A 193 -10.03 9.97 -13.44
N TYR A 194 -11.07 9.14 -13.37
CA TYR A 194 -12.46 9.60 -13.41
C TYR A 194 -12.92 10.24 -12.10
N HIS A 195 -12.14 10.16 -11.03
CA HIS A 195 -12.50 10.64 -9.70
C HIS A 195 -11.56 11.70 -9.16
N ILE A 196 -10.62 12.17 -9.98
CA ILE A 196 -9.59 13.16 -9.62
C ILE A 196 -9.86 14.46 -10.38
N VAL A 197 -9.67 15.60 -9.71
CA VAL A 197 -9.95 16.93 -10.29
C VAL A 197 -8.80 17.42 -11.16
N HIS A 198 -7.57 17.41 -10.63
CA HIS A 198 -6.39 17.98 -11.27
C HIS A 198 -5.35 16.89 -11.53
N TRP A 199 -5.15 16.57 -12.81
CA TRP A 199 -4.34 15.41 -13.19
C TRP A 199 -2.83 15.61 -12.94
N GLY A 200 -2.30 16.82 -13.15
CA GLY A 200 -0.87 17.10 -13.05
C GLY A 200 -0.34 16.95 -11.62
N HIS A 201 -1.02 17.56 -10.65
CA HIS A 201 -0.66 17.43 -9.23
C HIS A 201 -0.83 16.01 -8.72
N TYR A 202 -1.86 15.29 -9.19
CA TYR A 202 -2.05 13.89 -8.83
C TYR A 202 -0.88 13.00 -9.30
N VAL A 203 -0.45 13.16 -10.56
CA VAL A 203 0.72 12.43 -11.08
C VAL A 203 1.96 12.77 -10.25
N ALA A 204 2.19 14.05 -9.94
CA ALA A 204 3.31 14.46 -9.10
C ALA A 204 3.27 13.83 -7.70
N ILE A 205 2.10 13.81 -7.05
CA ILE A 205 1.91 13.18 -5.73
C ILE A 205 2.22 11.68 -5.79
N LEU A 206 1.75 10.99 -6.83
CA LEU A 206 1.98 9.55 -6.98
C LEU A 206 3.43 9.20 -7.28
N VAL A 207 4.08 9.93 -8.20
CA VAL A 207 5.49 9.72 -8.53
C VAL A 207 6.35 10.00 -7.29
N THR A 208 6.03 11.06 -6.56
CA THR A 208 6.75 11.39 -5.32
C THR A 208 6.50 10.35 -4.24
N ALA A 209 5.25 9.91 -4.05
CA ALA A 209 4.90 8.87 -3.09
C ALA A 209 5.54 7.52 -3.44
N LEU A 210 5.57 7.16 -4.73
CA LEU A 210 6.29 5.99 -5.23
C LEU A 210 7.77 6.08 -4.88
N PHE A 211 8.41 7.17 -5.28
CA PHE A 211 9.82 7.39 -5.06
C PHE A 211 10.11 7.26 -3.56
N MET A 212 9.43 8.06 -2.74
CA MET A 212 9.61 7.99 -1.29
C MET A 212 9.29 6.60 -0.72
N SER A 213 8.26 5.89 -1.18
CA SER A 213 7.94 4.55 -0.70
C SER A 213 9.02 3.53 -1.06
N VAL A 214 9.53 3.52 -2.30
CA VAL A 214 10.62 2.61 -2.69
C VAL A 214 11.89 2.94 -1.91
N PHE A 215 12.27 4.21 -1.83
CA PHE A 215 13.50 4.61 -1.16
C PHE A 215 13.44 4.41 0.36
N LEU A 216 12.29 4.69 1.00
CA LEU A 216 12.15 4.53 2.45
C LEU A 216 11.98 3.07 2.88
N HIS A 217 11.38 2.22 2.03
CA HIS A 217 11.07 0.82 2.38
C HIS A 217 12.18 -0.13 1.92
N GLU A 218 12.68 0.03 0.68
CA GLU A 218 13.55 -0.98 0.07
C GLU A 218 15.03 -0.73 0.26
N ILE A 219 15.51 0.52 0.22
CA ILE A 219 16.96 0.77 0.40
C ILE A 219 17.46 0.24 1.75
N PRO A 220 16.78 0.51 2.89
CA PRO A 220 17.24 -0.05 4.15
C PRO A 220 17.11 -1.58 4.16
N ASN A 221 16.08 -2.13 3.50
CA ASN A 221 15.90 -3.57 3.39
C ASN A 221 16.99 -4.28 2.57
N VAL A 222 17.54 -3.65 1.51
CA VAL A 222 18.66 -4.21 0.73
C VAL A 222 19.87 -4.53 1.63
N GLY A 223 20.11 -3.73 2.69
CA GLY A 223 21.20 -3.96 3.64
C GLY A 223 20.85 -4.91 4.78
N VAL A 224 19.59 -4.92 5.23
CA VAL A 224 19.13 -5.69 6.40
C VAL A 224 18.64 -7.08 6.05
N PHE A 225 18.16 -7.27 4.82
CA PHE A 225 17.53 -8.49 4.34
C PHE A 225 16.37 -8.94 5.22
N GLU A 226 15.51 -8.01 5.67
CA GLU A 226 14.29 -8.38 6.40
C GLU A 226 13.35 -9.21 5.51
N TRP A 227 13.29 -8.87 4.22
CA TRP A 227 12.83 -9.76 3.15
C TRP A 227 13.84 -9.83 2.02
N GLN A 228 13.94 -11.00 1.40
CA GLN A 228 14.88 -11.27 0.31
C GLN A 228 14.15 -11.62 -0.97
N TYR A 229 14.55 -10.96 -2.04
CA TYR A 229 14.02 -11.20 -3.38
C TYR A 229 14.65 -12.43 -4.03
N LYS A 230 13.82 -13.15 -4.76
CA LYS A 230 14.21 -14.23 -5.67
C LYS A 230 14.00 -13.76 -7.11
N ASN A 231 14.54 -14.53 -8.04
CA ASN A 231 14.35 -14.26 -9.46
C ASN A 231 12.87 -14.37 -9.83
N ALA A 232 12.32 -13.27 -10.32
CA ALA A 232 11.04 -13.28 -11.00
C ALA A 232 11.20 -13.87 -12.41
N PRO A 233 10.10 -14.27 -13.06
CA PRO A 233 10.17 -14.76 -14.44
C PRO A 233 10.54 -13.68 -15.48
N SER A 234 10.44 -12.40 -15.11
CA SER A 234 10.82 -11.25 -15.93
C SER A 234 11.14 -10.04 -15.06
N LEU A 235 11.73 -8.99 -15.64
CA LEU A 235 11.99 -7.71 -14.96
C LEU A 235 12.94 -7.81 -13.73
N ASN A 236 13.93 -8.71 -13.79
CA ASN A 236 14.96 -8.86 -12.75
C ASN A 236 16.10 -7.83 -12.84
N GLN A 237 16.06 -6.88 -13.78
CA GLN A 237 17.08 -5.83 -13.81
C GLN A 237 17.03 -5.05 -12.50
N GLU A 238 18.19 -4.80 -11.89
CA GLU A 238 18.27 -4.11 -10.61
C GLU A 238 18.54 -2.62 -10.79
N ILE A 239 17.93 -1.81 -9.93
CA ILE A 239 18.24 -0.40 -9.74
C ILE A 239 18.55 -0.23 -8.25
N LEU A 240 19.79 0.14 -7.92
CA LEU A 240 20.26 0.27 -6.52
C LEU A 240 20.08 -1.01 -5.68
N GLY A 241 20.26 -2.20 -6.30
CA GLY A 241 20.08 -3.50 -5.63
C GLY A 241 18.61 -3.92 -5.44
N ILE A 242 17.66 -3.18 -6.03
CA ILE A 242 16.23 -3.47 -5.97
C ILE A 242 15.77 -3.94 -7.36
N PRO A 243 15.17 -5.13 -7.50
CA PRO A 243 14.63 -5.60 -8.78
C PRO A 243 13.56 -4.68 -9.35
N LEU A 244 13.54 -4.47 -10.66
CA LEU A 244 12.60 -3.56 -11.32
C LEU A 244 11.14 -3.95 -11.09
N TRP A 245 10.82 -5.25 -11.03
CA TRP A 245 9.47 -5.71 -10.71
C TRP A 245 9.01 -5.30 -9.31
N VAL A 246 9.93 -5.17 -8.34
CA VAL A 246 9.63 -4.67 -6.98
C VAL A 246 9.26 -3.20 -7.03
N VAL A 247 10.05 -2.39 -7.75
CA VAL A 247 9.81 -0.96 -7.92
C VAL A 247 8.43 -0.71 -8.55
N LEU A 248 8.11 -1.46 -9.60
CA LEU A 248 6.79 -1.38 -10.26
C LEU A 248 5.67 -1.90 -9.36
N GLY A 249 5.93 -2.95 -8.57
CA GLY A 249 4.99 -3.47 -7.58
C GLY A 249 4.61 -2.41 -6.53
N TRP A 250 5.58 -1.69 -5.98
CA TRP A 250 5.35 -0.60 -5.02
C TRP A 250 4.47 0.51 -5.58
N TYR A 251 4.71 0.92 -6.83
CA TYR A 251 3.86 1.92 -7.49
C TYR A 251 2.39 1.51 -7.49
N LEU A 252 2.14 0.25 -7.83
CA LEU A 252 0.79 -0.25 -7.94
C LEU A 252 0.15 -0.48 -6.57
N LEU A 253 0.93 -0.82 -5.54
CA LEU A 253 0.46 -0.87 -4.16
C LEU A 253 0.01 0.51 -3.67
N VAL A 254 0.83 1.55 -3.87
CA VAL A 254 0.47 2.94 -3.53
C VAL A 254 -0.86 3.33 -4.18
N LEU A 255 -0.99 3.05 -5.48
CA LEU A 255 -2.20 3.32 -6.25
C LEU A 255 -3.43 2.54 -5.77
N GLY A 256 -3.26 1.23 -5.56
CA GLY A 256 -4.32 0.34 -5.08
C GLY A 256 -4.86 0.79 -3.72
N MET A 257 -3.97 1.17 -2.80
CA MET A 257 -4.33 1.67 -1.47
C MET A 257 -5.15 2.96 -1.55
N VAL A 258 -4.68 3.94 -2.34
CA VAL A 258 -5.41 5.20 -2.56
C VAL A 258 -6.79 4.94 -3.18
N ARG A 259 -6.87 4.01 -4.13
CA ARG A 259 -8.13 3.60 -4.77
C ARG A 259 -9.12 3.06 -3.75
N ILE A 260 -8.71 2.04 -3.01
CA ILE A 260 -9.57 1.38 -2.01
C ILE A 260 -10.05 2.40 -0.98
N TRP A 261 -9.15 3.28 -0.53
CA TRP A 261 -9.49 4.37 0.38
C TRP A 261 -10.57 5.31 -0.19
N MET A 262 -10.39 5.79 -1.42
CA MET A 262 -11.35 6.69 -2.07
C MET A 262 -12.76 6.06 -2.19
N TYR A 263 -12.85 4.80 -2.60
CA TYR A 263 -14.15 4.15 -2.83
C TYR A 263 -14.84 3.67 -1.56
N LEU A 264 -14.09 3.19 -0.57
CA LEU A 264 -14.68 2.62 0.65
C LEU A 264 -14.88 3.64 1.75
N VAL A 265 -14.01 4.65 1.81
CA VAL A 265 -13.93 5.55 2.95
C VAL A 265 -14.40 6.96 2.59
N LEU A 266 -13.98 7.48 1.43
CA LEU A 266 -14.32 8.85 1.02
C LEU A 266 -15.63 8.95 0.22
N LYS A 267 -16.07 7.87 -0.45
CA LYS A 267 -17.32 7.87 -1.21
C LYS A 267 -18.52 8.18 -0.28
N PRO A 268 -19.33 9.21 -0.59
CA PRO A 268 -20.56 9.49 0.16
C PRO A 268 -21.48 8.28 0.13
N ARG A 269 -22.04 7.89 1.28
CA ARG A 269 -23.12 6.90 1.30
C ARG A 269 -24.34 7.53 0.62
N GLN A 270 -24.86 6.89 -0.42
CA GLN A 270 -26.18 7.21 -0.96
C GLN A 270 -27.18 6.96 0.19
N LYS A 271 -27.88 8.01 0.60
CA LYS A 271 -28.95 7.93 1.59
C LYS A 271 -30.22 7.44 0.92
#